data_AF-J5W230-F1
#
_entry.id   AF-J5W230-F1
#
_cell.length_a   1.000
_cell.length_b   1.000
_cell.length_c   1.000
_cell.angle_alpha   90.00
_cell.angle_beta   90.00
_cell.angle_gamma   90.00
#
_symmetry.space_group_name_H-M   'P 1'
#
loop_
_entity.id
_entity.type
_entity.pdbx_description
1 polymer ?
#
loop_
_entity_poly.entity_id
_entity_poly.type
_entity_poly.pdbx_seq_one_letter_code
_entity_poly.pdbx_strand_id
1 'polypeptide(L)'
;MTENQRLKEVQKELSFGSQAEFAEFLGIKQGSLSDIYREKKGVGVSDSIKMRLEKEYSININWLETGEGEMIKKEVNIDNSHVKANNSVVGNNITGNKGNVIISFSNEDISKIIELHKDLTERLKTSQEQINTLLEILKNK
;
A
#
# COMPACT_ATOMS: atom_id res chain seq x y z
N MET A 1 -1.80 -27.78 -5.02
CA MET A 1 -3.13 -27.28 -4.58
C MET A 1 -3.50 -26.14 -5.50
N THR A 2 -4.74 -26.10 -5.99
CA THR A 2 -5.22 -25.02 -6.87
C THR A 2 -5.72 -23.82 -6.04
N GLU A 3 -5.92 -22.67 -6.71
CA GLU A 3 -6.54 -21.48 -6.10
C GLU A 3 -7.90 -21.81 -5.48
N ASN A 4 -8.72 -22.57 -6.21
CA ASN A 4 -10.05 -22.99 -5.81
C ASN A 4 -10.02 -23.91 -4.57
N GLN A 5 -9.04 -24.81 -4.50
CA GLN A 5 -8.82 -25.64 -3.32
C GLN A 5 -8.37 -24.81 -2.12
N ARG A 6 -7.51 -23.80 -2.31
CA ARG A 6 -7.11 -22.88 -1.24
C ARG A 6 -8.27 -22.03 -0.73
N LEU A 7 -9.19 -21.61 -1.60
CA LEU A 7 -10.42 -20.92 -1.16
C LEU A 7 -11.26 -21.78 -0.20
N LYS A 8 -11.26 -23.10 -0.40
CA LYS A 8 -11.93 -24.04 0.51
C LYS A 8 -11.22 -24.15 1.86
N GLU A 9 -9.88 -24.04 1.89
CA GLU A 9 -9.13 -23.96 3.14
C GLU A 9 -9.40 -22.65 3.87
N VAL A 10 -9.51 -21.52 3.14
CA VAL A 10 -9.92 -20.24 3.73
C VAL A 10 -11.29 -20.34 4.41
N GLN A 11 -12.26 -21.02 3.79
CA GLN A 11 -13.56 -21.23 4.44
C GLN A 11 -13.43 -21.92 5.81
N LYS A 12 -12.56 -22.94 5.91
CA LYS A 12 -12.34 -23.67 7.16
C LYS A 12 -11.60 -22.83 8.19
N GLU A 13 -10.57 -22.10 7.76
CA GLU A 13 -9.79 -21.22 8.63
C GLU A 13 -10.69 -20.16 9.26
N LEU A 14 -11.59 -19.58 8.47
CA LEU A 14 -12.55 -18.59 8.92
C LEU A 14 -13.75 -19.18 9.67
N SER A 15 -13.74 -20.50 9.92
CA SER A 15 -14.75 -21.22 10.70
C SER A 15 -16.19 -21.08 10.19
N PHE A 16 -16.38 -20.93 8.87
CA PHE A 16 -17.74 -20.95 8.29
C PHE A 16 -18.30 -22.37 8.26
N GLY A 17 -19.44 -22.58 8.90
CA GLY A 17 -20.05 -23.89 9.10
C GLY A 17 -20.65 -24.50 7.85
N SER A 18 -20.98 -23.68 6.84
CA SER A 18 -21.53 -24.16 5.57
C SER A 18 -21.08 -23.34 4.35
N GLN A 19 -21.21 -23.95 3.16
CA GLN A 19 -21.02 -23.23 1.89
C GLN A 19 -22.03 -22.10 1.70
N ALA A 20 -23.22 -22.22 2.29
CA ALA A 20 -24.26 -21.20 2.16
C ALA A 20 -23.84 -19.92 2.92
N GLU A 21 -23.40 -20.08 4.17
CA GLU A 21 -22.90 -18.97 4.99
C GLU A 21 -21.70 -18.27 4.35
N PHE A 22 -20.74 -19.06 3.84
CA PHE A 22 -19.57 -18.46 3.20
C PHE A 22 -19.93 -17.79 1.87
N ALA A 23 -20.85 -18.34 1.09
CA ALA A 23 -21.32 -17.71 -0.15
C ALA A 23 -22.06 -16.39 0.13
N GLU A 24 -22.90 -16.35 1.18
CA GLU A 24 -23.58 -15.13 1.63
C GLU A 24 -22.57 -14.07 2.06
N PHE A 25 -21.57 -14.44 2.85
CA PHE A 25 -20.46 -13.55 3.20
C PHE A 25 -19.72 -13.04 1.96
N LEU A 26 -19.48 -13.90 0.97
CA LEU A 26 -18.82 -13.50 -0.28
C LEU A 26 -19.74 -12.70 -1.23
N GLY A 27 -21.04 -12.58 -0.93
CA GLY A 27 -22.01 -11.89 -1.77
C GLY A 27 -22.36 -12.63 -3.07
N ILE A 28 -22.20 -13.97 -3.08
CA ILE A 28 -22.48 -14.81 -4.24
C ILE A 28 -23.51 -15.89 -3.90
N LYS A 29 -24.05 -16.56 -4.92
CA LYS A 29 -24.93 -17.72 -4.71
C LYS A 29 -24.11 -18.93 -4.26
N GLN A 30 -24.65 -19.73 -3.33
CA GLN A 30 -24.04 -21.00 -2.91
C GLN A 30 -23.72 -21.93 -4.08
N GLY A 31 -24.58 -21.97 -5.11
CA GLY A 31 -24.31 -22.73 -6.34
C GLY A 31 -23.07 -22.25 -7.10
N SER A 32 -22.83 -20.93 -7.13
CA SER A 32 -21.62 -20.36 -7.73
C SER A 32 -20.37 -20.74 -6.95
N LEU A 33 -20.42 -20.70 -5.62
CA LEU A 33 -19.32 -21.17 -4.78
C LEU A 33 -19.04 -22.67 -4.97
N SER A 34 -20.08 -23.49 -5.11
CA SER A 34 -19.95 -24.92 -5.40
C SER A 34 -19.28 -25.18 -6.75
N ASP A 35 -19.64 -24.41 -7.78
CA ASP A 35 -19.03 -24.49 -9.10
C ASP A 35 -17.54 -24.07 -9.06
N ILE A 36 -17.19 -23.06 -8.27
CA ILE A 36 -15.79 -22.67 -8.00
C ILE A 36 -15.05 -23.84 -7.32
N TYR A 37 -15.56 -24.42 -6.25
CA TYR A 37 -14.88 -25.53 -5.55
C TYR A 37 -14.66 -26.78 -6.39
N ARG A 38 -15.50 -26.98 -7.42
CA ARG A 38 -15.38 -28.10 -8.35
C ARG A 38 -14.59 -27.77 -9.61
N GLU A 39 -14.06 -26.55 -9.71
CA GLU A 39 -13.33 -26.05 -10.89
C GLU A 39 -14.12 -26.26 -12.20
N LYS A 40 -15.45 -26.18 -12.10
CA LYS A 40 -16.33 -26.55 -13.21
C LYS A 40 -16.11 -25.59 -14.37
N LYS A 41 -15.71 -26.13 -15.52
CA LYS A 41 -15.38 -25.36 -16.73
C LYS A 41 -14.26 -24.32 -16.51
N GLY A 42 -13.36 -24.53 -15.56
CA GLY A 42 -12.27 -23.59 -15.27
C GLY A 42 -12.73 -22.30 -14.61
N VAL A 43 -13.89 -22.31 -13.93
CA VAL A 43 -14.35 -21.19 -13.11
C VAL A 43 -13.36 -21.00 -11.94
N GLY A 44 -12.64 -19.89 -11.94
CA GLY A 44 -11.67 -19.52 -10.90
C GLY A 44 -12.27 -18.60 -9.83
N VAL A 45 -11.41 -18.11 -8.93
CA VAL A 45 -11.81 -17.17 -7.88
C VAL A 45 -11.80 -15.74 -8.45
N SER A 46 -12.97 -15.08 -8.47
CA SER A 46 -13.09 -13.72 -8.99
C SER A 46 -12.40 -12.67 -8.10
N ASP A 47 -11.95 -11.57 -8.68
CA ASP A 47 -11.32 -10.46 -7.95
C ASP A 47 -12.20 -9.86 -6.85
N SER A 48 -13.53 -9.86 -7.02
CA SER A 48 -14.45 -9.39 -5.98
C SER A 48 -14.41 -10.26 -4.71
N ILE A 49 -14.23 -11.57 -4.86
CA ILE A 49 -14.05 -12.51 -3.74
C ILE A 49 -12.71 -12.22 -3.06
N LYS A 50 -11.63 -12.08 -3.85
CA LYS A 50 -10.28 -11.77 -3.35
C LYS A 50 -10.29 -10.47 -2.54
N MET A 51 -10.81 -9.40 -3.12
CA MET A 51 -10.89 -8.10 -2.46
C MET A 51 -11.69 -8.15 -1.15
N ARG A 52 -12.77 -8.94 -1.09
CA ARG A 52 -13.56 -9.09 0.14
C ARG A 52 -12.81 -9.87 1.22
N LEU A 53 -12.11 -10.93 0.86
CA LEU A 53 -11.29 -11.72 1.78
C LEU A 53 -10.10 -10.92 2.32
N GLU A 54 -9.44 -10.14 1.47
CA GLU A 54 -8.35 -9.26 1.88
C GLU A 54 -8.85 -8.18 2.85
N LYS A 55 -9.99 -7.55 2.55
CA LYS A 55 -10.50 -6.44 3.35
C LYS A 55 -11.01 -6.85 4.73
N GLU A 56 -11.75 -7.96 4.81
CA GLU A 56 -12.46 -8.34 6.05
C GLU A 56 -11.61 -9.25 6.96
N TYR A 57 -10.68 -10.01 6.38
CA TYR A 57 -9.90 -11.03 7.11
C TYR A 57 -8.39 -10.97 6.85
N SER A 58 -7.91 -9.91 6.18
CA SER A 58 -6.48 -9.74 5.86
C SER A 58 -5.89 -10.96 5.13
N ILE A 59 -6.70 -11.67 4.34
CA ILE A 59 -6.22 -12.82 3.57
C ILE A 59 -5.18 -12.34 2.55
N ASN A 60 -4.07 -13.07 2.48
CA ASN A 60 -3.02 -12.84 1.52
C ASN A 60 -3.42 -13.38 0.15
N ILE A 61 -3.71 -12.46 -0.78
CA ILE A 61 -4.14 -12.84 -2.14
C ILE A 61 -3.04 -13.56 -2.91
N ASN A 62 -1.76 -13.22 -2.69
CA ASN A 62 -0.66 -13.98 -3.28
C ASN A 62 -0.69 -15.44 -2.82
N TRP A 63 -0.91 -15.68 -1.53
CA TRP A 63 -1.05 -17.05 -1.03
C TRP A 63 -2.27 -17.76 -1.63
N LEU A 64 -3.39 -17.06 -1.81
CA LEU A 64 -4.58 -17.65 -2.44
C LEU A 64 -4.32 -18.04 -3.90
N GLU A 65 -3.61 -17.22 -4.66
CA GLU A 65 -3.34 -17.42 -6.09
C GLU A 65 -2.21 -18.42 -6.37
N THR A 66 -1.10 -18.33 -5.63
CA THR A 66 0.12 -19.11 -5.89
C THR A 66 0.36 -20.20 -4.85
N GLY A 67 -0.15 -20.03 -3.63
CA GLY A 67 0.18 -20.84 -2.46
C GLY A 67 1.42 -20.38 -1.72
N GLU A 68 2.04 -19.27 -2.13
CA GLU A 68 3.28 -18.78 -1.53
C GLU A 68 3.02 -17.76 -0.41
N GLY A 69 3.74 -17.93 0.70
CA GLY A 69 3.63 -17.09 1.89
C GLY A 69 2.64 -17.64 2.93
N GLU A 70 2.18 -16.76 3.83
CA GLU A 70 1.19 -17.10 4.85
C GLU A 70 -0.22 -16.75 4.38
N MET A 71 -1.23 -17.53 4.81
CA MET A 71 -2.64 -17.35 4.42
C MET A 71 -3.22 -16.02 4.90
N ILE A 72 -2.95 -15.64 6.15
CA ILE A 72 -3.38 -14.39 6.76
C ILE A 72 -2.17 -13.48 6.84
N LYS A 73 -2.28 -12.25 6.34
CA LYS A 73 -1.24 -11.24 6.52
C LYS A 73 -1.13 -10.93 8.01
N LYS A 74 0.03 -11.19 8.61
CA LYS A 74 0.31 -10.72 9.97
C LYS A 74 0.19 -9.21 10.00
N GLU A 75 -0.60 -8.68 10.93
CA GLU A 75 -0.51 -7.26 11.25
C GLU A 75 0.92 -6.97 11.68
N VAL A 76 1.64 -6.21 10.86
CA VAL A 76 2.94 -5.68 11.27
C VAL A 76 2.65 -4.60 12.29
N ASN A 77 2.62 -4.99 13.56
CA ASN A 77 2.62 -4.04 14.65
C ASN A 77 4.03 -3.44 14.69
N ILE A 78 4.23 -2.34 13.94
CA ILE A 78 5.49 -1.62 13.93
C ILE A 78 5.61 -0.94 15.29
N ASP A 79 6.34 -1.59 16.20
CA ASP A 79 6.71 -1.00 17.47
C ASP A 79 7.68 0.18 17.23
N ASN A 80 7.09 1.36 17.11
CA ASN A 80 7.80 2.62 16.95
C ASN A 80 8.25 3.22 18.29
N SER A 81 8.14 2.49 19.41
CA SER A 81 8.54 2.99 20.74
C SER A 81 10.01 3.43 20.83
N HIS A 82 10.86 2.96 19.91
CA HIS A 82 12.27 3.34 19.80
C HIS A 82 12.58 4.36 18.70
N VAL A 83 11.58 4.83 17.94
CA VAL A 83 11.78 5.88 16.93
C VAL A 83 11.84 7.24 17.64
N LYS A 84 13.05 7.64 18.04
CA LYS A 84 13.34 9.04 18.40
C LYS A 84 13.30 9.88 17.13
N ALA A 85 12.13 10.46 16.86
CA ALA A 85 11.96 11.43 15.79
C ALA A 85 12.75 12.71 16.13
N ASN A 86 13.98 12.83 15.63
CA ASN A 86 14.84 14.00 15.82
C ASN A 86 14.59 15.10 14.76
N ASN A 87 13.40 15.16 14.15
CA ASN A 87 13.08 16.21 13.19
C ASN A 87 12.14 17.23 13.81
N SER A 88 12.76 18.26 14.41
CA SER A 88 12.13 19.53 14.73
C SER A 88 11.59 20.17 13.43
N VAL A 89 10.29 20.07 13.21
CA VAL A 89 9.60 20.87 12.18
C VAL A 89 9.41 22.26 12.77
N VAL A 90 10.30 23.18 12.37
CA VAL A 90 10.23 24.60 12.71
C VAL A 90 8.90 25.16 12.21
N GLY A 91 8.01 25.57 13.13
CA GLY A 91 6.82 26.37 12.79
C GLY A 91 5.50 25.94 13.44
N ASN A 92 5.38 24.74 14.00
CA ASN A 92 4.16 24.31 14.70
C ASN A 92 4.42 24.32 16.22
N ASN A 93 3.77 25.23 16.96
CA ASN A 93 3.77 25.24 18.42
C ASN A 93 3.03 24.01 18.98
N ILE A 94 3.68 22.85 18.95
CA ILE A 94 3.17 21.61 19.54
C ILE A 94 3.74 21.51 20.96
N THR A 95 3.28 22.39 21.86
CA THR A 95 3.64 22.33 23.28
C THR A 95 2.50 21.65 24.05
N GLY A 96 2.80 20.51 24.70
CA GLY A 96 1.88 19.86 25.64
C GLY A 96 1.12 18.63 25.14
N ASN A 97 1.37 18.13 23.94
CA ASN A 97 0.71 16.90 23.47
C ASN A 97 1.39 15.64 24.04
N LYS A 98 0.62 14.80 24.75
CA LYS A 98 1.05 13.49 25.29
C LYS A 98 0.64 12.29 24.40
N GLY A 99 0.00 12.55 23.25
CA GLY A 99 -0.43 11.52 22.29
C GLY A 99 0.28 11.61 20.94
N ASN A 100 -0.03 10.68 20.04
CA ASN A 100 0.48 10.68 18.67
C ASN A 100 -0.03 11.90 17.89
N VAL A 101 0.89 12.65 17.30
CA VAL A 101 0.57 13.70 16.31
C VAL A 101 0.62 13.06 14.93
N ILE A 102 -0.48 13.11 14.19
CA ILE A 102 -0.52 12.75 12.77
C ILE A 102 -0.42 14.04 11.96
N ILE A 103 0.66 14.20 11.18
CA ILE A 103 0.84 15.32 10.26
C ILE A 103 0.50 14.81 8.85
N SER A 104 -0.65 15.23 8.32
CA SER A 104 -1.05 14.94 6.94
C SER A 104 -0.60 16.06 6.02
N PHE A 105 0.23 15.74 5.03
CA PHE A 105 0.51 16.63 3.90
C PHE A 105 -0.47 16.32 2.78
N SER A 106 -1.08 17.35 2.19
CA SER A 106 -1.94 17.16 1.01
C SER A 106 -1.08 16.98 -0.25
N ASN A 107 -1.64 16.35 -1.29
CA ASN A 107 -0.96 16.26 -2.58
C ASN A 107 -0.62 17.65 -3.16
N GLU A 108 -1.45 18.65 -2.86
CA GLU A 108 -1.24 20.05 -3.26
C GLU A 108 0.03 20.64 -2.60
N ASP A 109 0.26 20.34 -1.32
CA ASP A 109 1.47 20.78 -0.62
C ASP A 109 2.72 20.17 -1.26
N ILE A 110 2.64 18.89 -1.64
CA ILE A 110 3.73 18.18 -2.33
C ILE A 110 3.98 18.81 -3.71
N SER A 111 2.93 19.14 -4.46
CA SER A 111 3.04 19.78 -5.78
C SER A 111 3.75 21.13 -5.71
N LYS A 112 3.41 21.99 -4.73
CA LYS A 112 4.07 23.28 -4.53
C LYS A 112 5.56 23.14 -4.21
N ILE A 113 5.92 22.13 -3.42
CA ILE A 113 7.33 21.84 -3.08
C ILE A 113 8.10 21.40 -4.34
N ILE A 114 7.51 20.54 -5.17
CA ILE A 114 8.13 20.08 -6.42
C ILE A 114 8.35 21.26 -7.37
N GLU A 115 7.37 22.14 -7.52
CA GLU A 115 7.47 23.34 -8.36
C GLU A 115 8.60 24.26 -7.89
N LEU A 116 8.66 24.55 -6.59
CA LEU A 116 9.71 25.37 -6.00
C LEU A 116 11.10 24.74 -6.20
N HIS A 117 11.21 23.41 -6.04
CA HIS A 117 12.47 22.70 -6.25
C HIS A 117 12.94 22.79 -7.71
N LYS A 118 12.01 22.70 -8.66
CA LYS A 118 12.29 22.86 -10.09
C LYS A 118 12.81 24.28 -10.41
N ASP A 119 12.13 25.33 -9.94
CA ASP A 119 12.56 26.72 -10.14
C ASP A 119 13.96 26.97 -9.57
N LEU A 120 14.23 26.47 -8.35
CA LEU A 120 15.54 26.60 -7.73
C LEU A 120 16.64 25.88 -8.53
N THR A 121 16.33 24.70 -9.06
CA THR A 121 17.25 23.90 -9.86
C THR A 121 17.61 24.62 -11.17
N GLU A 122 16.62 25.24 -11.82
CA GLU A 122 16.85 26.05 -13.02
C GLU A 122 17.74 27.26 -12.73
N ARG A 123 17.46 27.99 -11.64
CA ARG A 123 18.30 29.13 -11.21
C ARG A 123 19.75 28.73 -10.92
N LEU A 124 19.96 27.59 -10.26
CA LEU A 124 21.30 27.06 -10.00
C LEU A 124 22.03 26.72 -11.29
N LYS A 125 21.35 26.10 -12.26
CA LYS A 125 21.92 25.80 -13.57
C LYS A 125 22.35 27.08 -14.29
N THR A 126 21.48 28.09 -14.34
CA THR A 126 21.81 29.39 -14.94
C THR A 126 22.99 30.06 -14.24
N SER A 127 23.05 30.03 -12.91
CA SER A 127 24.18 30.56 -12.16
C SER A 127 25.50 29.84 -12.51
N GLN A 128 25.47 28.52 -12.70
CA GLN A 128 26.65 27.75 -13.08
C GLN A 128 27.12 28.08 -14.50
N GLU A 129 26.19 28.27 -15.43
CA GLU A 129 26.48 28.72 -16.80
C GLU A 129 27.16 30.10 -16.79
N GLN A 130 26.64 31.05 -16.01
CA GLN A 130 27.24 32.38 -15.85
C GLN A 130 28.66 32.32 -15.28
N ILE A 131 28.91 31.47 -14.27
CA ILE A 131 30.26 31.26 -13.71
C ILE A 131 31.20 30.71 -14.77
N ASN A 132 30.76 29.72 -15.56
CA ASN A 132 31.58 29.14 -16.63
C ASN A 132 31.96 30.21 -17.66
N THR A 133 31.01 31.04 -18.09
CA THR A 133 31.29 32.16 -19.02
C THR A 133 32.29 33.16 -18.45
N LEU A 134 32.17 33.52 -17.16
CA LEU A 134 33.13 34.41 -16.51
C LEU A 134 34.54 33.80 -16.49
N LEU A 135 34.66 32.50 -16.19
CA LEU A 135 35.94 31.79 -16.19
C LEU A 135 36.57 31.75 -17.58
N GLU A 136 35.78 31.57 -18.64
CA GLU A 136 36.28 31.64 -20.02
C GLU A 136 36.79 33.03 -20.38
N ILE A 137 36.06 34.09 -20.01
CA ILE A 137 36.50 35.48 -20.24
C ILE A 137 37.83 35.76 -19.51
N LEU A 138 37.98 35.27 -18.28
CA LEU A 138 39.21 35.45 -17.51
C LEU A 138 40.39 34.64 -18.07
N LYS A 139 40.16 33.47 -18.67
CA LYS A 139 41.21 32.66 -19.32
C LYS A 139 41.71 33.26 -20.63
N ASN A 140 40.89 34.06 -21.30
CA ASN A 140 41.20 34.69 -22.59
C ASN A 140 41.78 36.11 -22.44
N LYS A 141 42.10 36.55 -21.23
CA LYS A 141 42.89 37.75 -20.92
C LYS A 141 44.33 37.38 -20.63
#